data_AF-A0A934PVL4-F1
#
_entry.id   AF-A0A934PVL4-F1
#
_cell.length_a   1.000
_cell.length_b   1.000
_cell.length_c   1.000
_cell.angle_alpha   90.00
_cell.angle_beta   90.00
_cell.angle_gamma   90.00
#
_symmetry.space_group_name_H-M   'P 1'
#
loop_
_entity.id
_entity.type
_entity.pdbx_description
1 polymer ?
#
loop_
_entity_poly.entity_id
_entity_poly.type
_entity_poly.pdbx_seq_one_letter_code
_entity_poly.pdbx_strand_id
1 'polypeptide(L)'
;MRFEPDSWLDAVLRPLAMAAPDANVYVEAMAPDFRFVFALGLLLVLAVIALRKRAAGAGTTRAAGARPVLLLAAALALAFVPWLATTGNGRYFVVALLAVGPLCVGLAQLIPMTRAARLALVAGMVAVQAFAVIECTPWRVWGMVAWKEAPYFQVDVPREWRDRPATIVTLAPLTYSLLAPQFHPQSRWASLYNAPPPDSRAQDAKRTRDFLARAQSGPLLVLAPVLDGMATAASLPTAEMTRALDGELAPYRLALISSDACRFLAAPQMASMRLGQATPEQRARAGFWLCTLEAKAVTTTPREARDDAVFRALEAQCPRFFPAGGDGQPLRIPHGYVRSYLQSEMKAYVYEDGQVFYKYYRALNPVQVGSTADVLAGKARVDCAAIRGRSGLPWEREI
;
A
#
# COMPACT_ATOMS: atom_id res chain seq x y z
N MET A 1 6.98 -9.35 -4.25
CA MET A 1 6.23 -8.08 -4.08
C MET A 1 4.78 -8.38 -3.74
N ARG A 2 3.99 -7.42 -3.24
CA ARG A 2 2.62 -7.65 -2.73
C ARG A 2 1.69 -8.43 -3.65
N PHE A 3 1.64 -8.13 -4.94
CA PHE A 3 0.67 -8.73 -5.88
C PHE A 3 1.31 -9.82 -6.76
N GLU A 4 2.56 -10.17 -6.48
CA GLU A 4 3.27 -11.23 -7.18
C GLU A 4 2.67 -12.58 -6.78
N PRO A 5 2.33 -13.47 -7.71
CA PRO A 5 1.76 -14.77 -7.38
C PRO A 5 2.70 -15.60 -6.50
N ASP A 6 2.17 -16.30 -5.50
CA ASP A 6 2.96 -17.20 -4.63
C ASP A 6 3.25 -18.53 -5.34
N SER A 7 2.37 -18.93 -6.26
CA SER A 7 2.47 -20.16 -7.02
C SER A 7 2.22 -19.94 -8.53
N TRP A 8 2.62 -20.91 -9.34
CA TRP A 8 2.28 -20.91 -10.76
C TRP A 8 0.75 -20.97 -10.96
N LEU A 9 0.03 -21.64 -10.06
CA LEU A 9 -1.42 -21.76 -10.11
C LEU A 9 -2.07 -20.38 -9.91
N ASP A 10 -1.58 -19.60 -8.95
CA ASP A 10 -2.04 -18.23 -8.70
C ASP A 10 -1.81 -17.35 -9.93
N ALA A 11 -0.67 -17.53 -10.60
CA ALA A 11 -0.32 -16.79 -11.81
C ALA A 11 -1.29 -17.11 -12.96
N VAL A 12 -1.58 -18.41 -13.18
CA VAL A 12 -2.49 -18.89 -14.23
C VAL A 12 -3.93 -18.49 -13.95
N LEU A 13 -4.36 -18.57 -12.69
CA LEU A 13 -5.73 -18.23 -12.28
C LEU A 13 -5.93 -16.74 -11.99
N ARG A 14 -4.87 -15.91 -12.03
CA ARG A 14 -4.96 -14.47 -11.80
C ARG A 14 -6.02 -13.77 -12.65
N PRO A 15 -6.15 -14.01 -13.97
CA PRO A 15 -7.21 -13.38 -14.77
C PRO A 15 -8.62 -13.69 -14.28
N LEU A 16 -8.85 -14.86 -13.67
CA LEU A 16 -10.13 -15.24 -13.08
C LEU A 16 -10.29 -14.58 -11.71
N ALA A 17 -9.24 -14.62 -10.88
CA ALA A 17 -9.21 -13.99 -9.57
C ALA A 17 -9.49 -12.49 -9.63
N MET A 18 -9.05 -11.81 -10.69
CA MET A 18 -9.31 -10.39 -10.91
C MET A 18 -10.80 -10.04 -10.99
N ALA A 19 -11.68 -10.99 -11.30
CA ALA A 19 -13.13 -10.77 -11.31
C ALA A 19 -13.76 -10.79 -9.91
N ALA A 20 -13.05 -11.29 -8.89
CA ALA A 20 -13.56 -11.30 -7.54
C ALA A 20 -13.66 -9.87 -6.98
N PRO A 21 -14.71 -9.56 -6.19
CA PRO A 21 -14.88 -8.25 -5.55
C PRO A 21 -13.96 -8.07 -4.33
N ASP A 22 -12.71 -8.51 -4.45
CA ASP A 22 -11.75 -8.53 -3.35
C ASP A 22 -10.73 -7.40 -3.51
N ALA A 23 -10.38 -6.76 -2.40
CA ALA A 23 -9.19 -5.91 -2.35
C ALA A 23 -7.93 -6.76 -2.45
N ASN A 24 -6.82 -6.13 -2.82
CA ASN A 24 -5.49 -6.75 -2.81
C ASN A 24 -5.33 -7.93 -3.80
N VAL A 25 -6.15 -8.04 -4.83
CA VAL A 25 -5.97 -9.09 -5.86
C VAL A 25 -4.89 -8.70 -6.86
N TYR A 26 -4.98 -7.48 -7.38
CA TYR A 26 -3.99 -6.86 -8.26
C TYR A 26 -3.87 -5.35 -8.03
N VAL A 27 -4.76 -4.76 -7.23
CA VAL A 27 -4.70 -3.36 -6.77
C VAL A 27 -5.19 -3.28 -5.33
N GLU A 28 -4.85 -2.20 -4.63
CA GLU A 28 -5.17 -1.99 -3.22
C GLU A 28 -6.67 -1.92 -2.91
N ALA A 29 -7.47 -1.43 -3.86
CA ALA A 29 -8.92 -1.30 -3.72
C ALA A 29 -9.64 -2.55 -4.26
N MET A 30 -10.90 -2.72 -3.90
CA MET A 30 -11.78 -3.68 -4.58
C MET A 30 -11.99 -3.18 -6.01
N ALA A 31 -11.52 -3.94 -7.00
CA ALA A 31 -11.59 -3.55 -8.41
C ALA A 31 -11.88 -4.78 -9.29
N PRO A 32 -13.08 -5.38 -9.15
CA PRO A 32 -13.44 -6.55 -9.95
C PRO A 32 -13.38 -6.24 -11.45
N ASP A 33 -12.70 -7.11 -12.19
CA ASP A 33 -12.47 -6.99 -13.62
C ASP A 33 -12.90 -8.29 -14.34
N PHE A 34 -14.17 -8.33 -14.73
CA PHE A 34 -14.76 -9.45 -15.47
C PHE A 34 -14.28 -9.53 -16.92
N ARG A 35 -13.60 -8.50 -17.44
CA ARG A 35 -13.18 -8.45 -18.85
C ARG A 35 -12.24 -9.60 -19.18
N PHE A 36 -11.39 -10.01 -18.25
CA PHE A 36 -10.51 -11.17 -18.42
C PHE A 36 -11.29 -12.49 -18.50
N VAL A 37 -12.28 -12.69 -17.64
CA VAL A 37 -13.17 -13.86 -17.69
C VAL A 37 -13.92 -13.91 -19.03
N PHE A 38 -14.41 -12.76 -19.51
CA PHE A 38 -15.04 -12.67 -20.82
C PHE A 38 -14.07 -13.02 -21.95
N ALA A 39 -12.86 -12.46 -21.96
CA ALA A 39 -11.86 -12.76 -22.97
C ALA A 39 -11.53 -14.26 -23.02
N LEU A 40 -11.31 -14.88 -21.86
CA LEU A 40 -11.05 -16.32 -21.76
C LEU A 40 -12.24 -17.17 -22.24
N GLY A 41 -13.47 -16.81 -21.84
CA GLY A 41 -14.68 -17.48 -22.30
C GLY A 41 -14.89 -17.37 -23.81
N LEU A 42 -14.66 -16.18 -24.39
CA LEU A 42 -14.76 -15.96 -25.84
C LEU A 42 -13.69 -16.74 -26.62
N LEU A 43 -12.44 -16.77 -26.11
CA LEU A 43 -11.37 -17.58 -26.68
C LEU A 43 -11.72 -19.09 -26.66
N LEU A 44 -12.29 -19.57 -25.55
CA LEU A 44 -12.75 -20.95 -25.43
C LEU A 44 -13.85 -21.27 -26.45
N VAL A 45 -14.86 -20.39 -26.60
CA VAL A 45 -15.93 -20.55 -27.60
C VAL A 45 -15.35 -20.60 -29.01
N LEU A 46 -14.43 -19.69 -29.36
CA LEU A 46 -13.76 -19.68 -30.66
C LEU A 46 -12.96 -20.97 -30.90
N ALA A 47 -12.26 -21.47 -29.89
CA ALA A 47 -11.52 -22.73 -29.97
C ALA A 47 -12.46 -23.92 -30.23
N VAL A 48 -13.58 -24.02 -29.51
CA VAL A 48 -14.60 -25.07 -29.73
C VAL A 48 -15.19 -24.99 -31.15
N ILE A 49 -15.50 -23.79 -31.64
CA ILE A 49 -15.98 -23.59 -33.02
C ILE A 49 -14.93 -24.05 -34.04
N ALA A 50 -13.67 -23.69 -33.83
CA ALA A 50 -12.57 -24.08 -34.72
C ALA A 50 -12.38 -25.60 -34.76
N LEU A 51 -12.43 -26.27 -33.60
CA LEU A 51 -12.34 -27.73 -33.50
C LEU A 51 -13.52 -28.42 -34.20
N ARG A 52 -14.74 -27.93 -34.01
CA ARG A 52 -15.94 -28.47 -34.69
C ARG A 52 -15.89 -28.30 -36.21
N LYS A 53 -15.45 -27.14 -36.71
CA LYS A 53 -15.29 -26.92 -38.15
C LYS A 53 -14.24 -27.85 -38.77
N ARG A 54 -13.13 -28.08 -38.05
CA ARG A 54 -12.08 -29.01 -38.47
C ARG A 54 -12.60 -30.45 -38.53
N ALA A 55 -13.37 -30.88 -37.54
CA ALA A 55 -13.98 -32.21 -37.52
C ALA A 55 -15.01 -32.41 -38.64
N ALA A 56 -15.77 -31.36 -38.99
CA ALA A 56 -16.75 -31.38 -40.07
C ALA A 56 -16.14 -31.28 -41.49
N GLY A 57 -14.81 -31.25 -41.62
CA GLY A 57 -14.15 -31.07 -42.93
C GLY A 57 -14.43 -29.71 -43.60
N ALA A 58 -15.02 -28.76 -42.86
CA ALA A 58 -15.31 -27.44 -43.39
C ALA A 58 -14.00 -26.66 -43.54
N GLY A 59 -13.68 -26.25 -44.78
CA GLY A 59 -12.50 -25.44 -45.07
C GLY A 59 -12.42 -24.22 -44.15
N THR A 60 -11.22 -23.91 -43.66
CA THR A 60 -11.00 -22.76 -42.76
C THR A 60 -11.13 -21.45 -43.52
N THR A 61 -12.35 -20.93 -43.64
CA THR A 61 -12.56 -19.53 -44.02
C THR A 61 -12.08 -18.66 -42.87
N ARG A 62 -10.87 -18.10 -42.99
CA ARG A 62 -10.37 -17.11 -42.03
C ARG A 62 -11.32 -15.91 -42.05
N ALA A 63 -11.95 -15.60 -40.92
CA ALA A 63 -12.72 -14.39 -40.78
C ALA A 63 -11.80 -13.18 -41.06
N ALA A 64 -12.21 -12.30 -41.98
CA ALA A 64 -11.54 -11.04 -42.21
C ALA A 64 -11.44 -10.29 -40.87
N GLY A 65 -10.24 -9.85 -40.50
CA GLY A 65 -10.00 -9.17 -39.21
C GLY A 65 -9.63 -10.07 -38.02
N ALA A 66 -9.53 -11.40 -38.16
CA ALA A 66 -9.07 -12.25 -37.06
C ALA A 66 -7.63 -11.95 -36.61
N ARG A 67 -6.74 -11.60 -37.55
CA ARG A 67 -5.32 -11.37 -37.29
C ARG A 67 -5.07 -10.27 -36.24
N PRO A 68 -5.56 -9.02 -36.38
CA PRO A 68 -5.32 -7.98 -35.38
C PRO A 68 -5.86 -8.34 -33.99
N VAL A 69 -7.01 -9.00 -33.90
CA VAL A 69 -7.60 -9.44 -32.62
C VAL A 69 -6.72 -10.48 -31.94
N LEU A 70 -6.27 -11.50 -32.69
CA LEU A 70 -5.40 -12.55 -32.16
C LEU A 70 -4.00 -12.02 -31.82
N LEU A 71 -3.48 -11.05 -32.58
CA LEU A 71 -2.22 -10.37 -32.25
C LEU A 71 -2.35 -9.57 -30.94
N LEU A 72 -3.46 -8.86 -30.74
CA LEU A 72 -3.73 -8.17 -29.48
C LEU A 72 -3.83 -9.15 -28.30
N ALA A 73 -4.54 -10.27 -28.49
CA ALA A 73 -4.62 -11.32 -27.48
C ALA A 73 -3.25 -11.87 -27.10
N ALA A 74 -2.42 -12.18 -28.11
CA ALA A 74 -1.05 -12.67 -27.90
C ALA A 74 -0.16 -11.62 -27.21
N ALA A 75 -0.24 -10.36 -27.63
CA ALA A 75 0.50 -9.26 -27.02
C ALA A 75 0.12 -9.07 -25.55
N LEU A 76 -1.17 -9.13 -25.21
CA LEU A 76 -1.64 -9.05 -23.83
C LEU A 76 -1.19 -10.24 -23.00
N ALA A 77 -1.28 -11.47 -23.53
CA ALA A 77 -0.78 -12.66 -22.84
C ALA A 77 0.73 -12.58 -22.57
N LEU A 78 1.51 -12.12 -23.55
CA LEU A 78 2.96 -11.93 -23.40
C LEU A 78 3.30 -10.81 -22.41
N ALA A 79 2.54 -9.71 -22.39
CA ALA A 79 2.76 -8.62 -21.43
C ALA A 79 2.37 -9.00 -20.00
N PHE A 80 1.44 -9.94 -19.83
CA PHE A 80 0.98 -10.44 -18.54
C PHE A 80 2.10 -11.15 -17.76
N VAL A 81 2.97 -11.88 -18.46
CA VAL A 81 4.07 -12.64 -17.86
C VAL A 81 5.08 -11.76 -17.10
N PRO A 82 5.75 -10.77 -17.73
CA PRO A 82 6.70 -9.90 -17.02
C PRO A 82 5.99 -9.02 -15.98
N TRP A 83 4.72 -8.67 -16.19
CA TRP A 83 3.96 -7.93 -15.18
C TRP A 83 3.79 -8.72 -13.88
N LEU A 84 3.33 -9.98 -13.97
CA LEU A 84 3.21 -10.84 -12.80
C LEU A 84 4.57 -11.20 -12.19
N ALA A 85 5.59 -11.43 -13.02
CA ALA A 85 6.92 -11.79 -12.55
C ALA A 85 7.66 -10.64 -11.84
N THR A 86 7.23 -9.38 -12.04
CA THR A 86 7.90 -8.22 -11.43
C THR A 86 7.12 -7.62 -10.27
N THR A 87 5.81 -7.42 -10.43
CA THR A 87 5.03 -6.64 -9.46
C THR A 87 3.63 -7.18 -9.21
N GLY A 88 2.92 -7.60 -10.25
CA GLY A 88 1.49 -7.92 -10.20
C GLY A 88 0.56 -6.74 -9.87
N ASN A 89 1.08 -5.53 -9.66
CA ASN A 89 0.27 -4.36 -9.34
C ASN A 89 -0.32 -3.74 -10.63
N GLY A 90 -1.64 -3.65 -10.69
CA GLY A 90 -2.42 -3.14 -11.81
C GLY A 90 -2.08 -1.70 -12.20
N ARG A 91 -1.54 -0.89 -11.28
CA ARG A 91 -1.10 0.48 -11.58
C ARG A 91 -0.02 0.55 -12.67
N TYR A 92 0.80 -0.51 -12.75
CA TYR A 92 1.86 -0.63 -13.75
C TYR A 92 1.40 -1.37 -15.02
N PHE A 93 0.16 -1.87 -15.04
CA PHE A 93 -0.42 -2.64 -16.15
C PHE A 93 -1.64 -1.95 -16.77
N VAL A 94 -1.88 -0.68 -16.44
CA VAL A 94 -3.10 0.05 -16.82
C VAL A 94 -3.36 0.07 -18.33
N VAL A 95 -2.31 0.19 -19.15
CA VAL A 95 -2.45 0.19 -20.62
C VAL A 95 -2.99 -1.14 -21.12
N ALA A 96 -2.46 -2.25 -20.60
CA ALA A 96 -2.93 -3.58 -20.96
C ALA A 96 -4.35 -3.84 -20.42
N LEU A 97 -4.64 -3.41 -19.18
CA LEU A 97 -6.00 -3.47 -18.60
C LEU A 97 -7.02 -2.73 -19.47
N LEU A 98 -6.68 -1.56 -20.01
CA LEU A 98 -7.56 -0.80 -20.91
C LEU A 98 -7.80 -1.54 -22.23
N ALA A 99 -6.79 -2.24 -22.75
CA ALA A 99 -6.88 -2.97 -24.02
C ALA A 99 -7.73 -4.25 -23.96
N VAL A 100 -8.01 -4.81 -22.78
CA VAL A 100 -8.86 -6.01 -22.63
C VAL A 100 -10.29 -5.76 -23.11
N GLY A 101 -10.84 -4.56 -22.88
CA GLY A 101 -12.18 -4.20 -23.35
C GLY A 101 -12.31 -4.29 -24.88
N PRO A 102 -11.47 -3.56 -25.65
CA PRO A 102 -11.38 -3.72 -27.10
C PRO A 102 -11.13 -5.15 -27.57
N LEU A 103 -10.28 -5.92 -26.86
CA LEU A 103 -10.08 -7.34 -27.16
C LEU A 103 -11.39 -8.13 -27.07
N CYS A 104 -12.18 -7.97 -26.00
CA CYS A 104 -13.46 -8.66 -25.85
C CYS A 104 -14.43 -8.36 -27.01
N VAL A 105 -14.50 -7.10 -27.43
CA VAL A 105 -15.31 -6.69 -28.60
C VAL A 105 -14.78 -7.37 -29.87
N GLY A 106 -13.46 -7.33 -30.09
CA GLY A 106 -12.82 -7.98 -31.23
C GLY A 106 -13.09 -9.49 -31.29
N LEU A 107 -12.96 -10.19 -30.15
CA LEU A 107 -13.25 -11.61 -30.05
C LEU A 107 -14.73 -11.93 -30.33
N ALA A 108 -15.65 -11.12 -29.80
CA ALA A 108 -17.09 -11.27 -30.07
C ALA A 108 -17.44 -11.07 -31.55
N GLN A 109 -16.70 -10.25 -32.30
CA GLN A 109 -16.88 -10.08 -33.74
C GLN A 109 -16.47 -11.32 -34.55
N LEU A 110 -15.56 -12.14 -34.03
CA LEU A 110 -15.10 -13.37 -34.71
C LEU A 110 -16.09 -14.54 -34.56
N ILE A 111 -17.04 -14.45 -33.64
CA ILE A 111 -18.05 -15.50 -33.44
C ILE A 111 -19.14 -15.36 -34.52
N PRO A 112 -19.52 -16.45 -35.23
CA PRO A 112 -20.55 -16.43 -36.27
C PRO A 112 -21.95 -16.31 -35.67
N MET A 113 -22.31 -15.08 -35.30
CA MET A 113 -23.62 -14.73 -34.72
C MET A 113 -24.27 -13.58 -35.49
N THR A 114 -25.59 -13.42 -35.33
CA THR A 114 -26.31 -12.28 -35.90
C THR A 114 -25.85 -10.96 -35.27
N ARG A 115 -26.05 -9.85 -35.96
CA ARG A 115 -25.70 -8.51 -35.46
C ARG A 115 -26.40 -8.21 -34.13
N ALA A 116 -27.67 -8.59 -34.00
CA ALA A 116 -28.44 -8.39 -32.77
C ALA A 116 -27.87 -9.19 -31.59
N ALA A 117 -27.56 -10.47 -31.79
CA ALA A 117 -26.95 -11.30 -30.75
C ALA A 117 -25.58 -10.75 -30.32
N ARG A 118 -24.79 -10.23 -31.26
CA ARG A 118 -23.49 -9.62 -30.97
C ARG A 118 -23.61 -8.35 -30.14
N LEU A 119 -24.53 -7.47 -30.51
CA LEU A 119 -24.81 -6.25 -29.76
C LEU A 119 -25.31 -6.59 -28.35
N ALA A 120 -26.20 -7.57 -28.22
CA ALA A 120 -26.68 -8.05 -26.93
C ALA A 120 -25.55 -8.61 -26.05
N LEU A 121 -24.66 -9.43 -26.62
CA LEU A 121 -23.48 -9.96 -25.91
C LEU A 121 -22.56 -8.84 -25.41
N VAL A 122 -22.21 -7.89 -26.27
CA VAL A 122 -21.34 -6.76 -25.90
C VAL A 122 -22.02 -5.88 -24.85
N ALA A 123 -23.30 -5.56 -25.01
CA ALA A 123 -24.07 -4.79 -24.03
C ALA A 123 -24.14 -5.52 -22.68
N GLY A 124 -24.33 -6.84 -22.67
CA GLY A 124 -24.32 -7.67 -21.48
C GLY A 124 -22.96 -7.63 -20.75
N MET A 125 -21.85 -7.78 -21.46
CA MET A 125 -20.51 -7.66 -20.88
C MET A 125 -20.29 -6.29 -20.23
N VAL A 126 -20.69 -5.21 -20.91
CA VAL A 126 -20.61 -3.84 -20.37
C VAL A 126 -21.48 -3.69 -19.13
N ALA A 127 -22.72 -4.19 -19.16
CA ALA A 127 -23.64 -4.12 -18.02
C ALA A 127 -23.10 -4.84 -16.79
N VAL A 128 -22.55 -6.06 -16.95
CA VAL A 128 -21.95 -6.82 -15.85
C VAL A 128 -20.73 -6.10 -15.26
N GLN A 129 -19.82 -5.61 -16.12
CA GLN A 129 -18.65 -4.87 -15.64
C GLN A 129 -19.05 -3.56 -14.94
N ALA A 130 -20.02 -2.83 -15.48
CA ALA A 130 -20.53 -1.60 -14.89
C ALA A 130 -21.18 -1.87 -13.53
N PHE A 131 -22.01 -2.92 -13.43
CA PHE A 131 -22.61 -3.36 -12.18
C PHE A 131 -21.53 -3.66 -11.13
N ALA A 132 -20.52 -4.47 -11.48
CA ALA A 132 -19.43 -4.80 -10.57
C ALA A 132 -18.67 -3.57 -10.05
N VAL A 133 -18.41 -2.59 -10.92
CA VAL A 133 -17.74 -1.33 -10.55
C VAL A 133 -18.62 -0.46 -9.65
N ILE A 134 -19.93 -0.43 -9.89
CA ILE A 134 -20.88 0.33 -9.06
C ILE A 134 -20.97 -0.28 -7.66
N GLU A 135 -21.11 -1.61 -7.58
CA GLU A 135 -21.20 -2.32 -6.28
C GLU A 135 -19.89 -2.24 -5.49
N CYS A 136 -18.74 -2.29 -6.17
CA CYS A 136 -17.42 -2.18 -5.55
C CYS A 136 -16.86 -0.75 -5.56
N THR A 137 -17.73 0.25 -5.62
CA THR A 137 -17.33 1.65 -5.81
C THR A 137 -16.29 2.13 -4.78
N PRO A 138 -15.08 2.53 -5.21
CA PRO A 138 -14.09 3.06 -4.27
C PRO A 138 -14.49 4.45 -3.74
N TRP A 139 -15.44 5.13 -4.39
CA TRP A 139 -15.81 6.52 -4.11
C TRP A 139 -16.37 6.75 -2.69
N ARG A 140 -16.83 5.70 -2.02
CA ARG A 140 -17.40 5.79 -0.65
C ARG A 140 -16.52 5.13 0.41
N VAL A 141 -15.52 4.36 0.00
CA VAL A 141 -14.69 3.53 0.90
C VAL A 141 -13.29 4.14 1.08
N TRP A 142 -12.84 4.93 0.11
CA TRP A 142 -11.56 5.61 0.19
C TRP A 142 -11.79 7.10 0.38
N GLY A 143 -11.05 7.69 1.32
CA GLY A 143 -11.00 9.12 1.53
C GLY A 143 -10.42 9.86 0.33
N MET A 144 -11.24 10.07 -0.70
CA MET A 144 -10.83 10.70 -1.95
C MET A 144 -11.00 12.21 -1.82
N VAL A 145 -9.89 12.94 -1.85
CA VAL A 145 -9.93 14.40 -2.00
C VAL A 145 -10.03 14.73 -3.48
N ALA A 146 -11.09 15.46 -3.87
CA ALA A 146 -11.25 15.89 -5.25
C ALA A 146 -10.24 16.99 -5.59
N TRP A 147 -9.45 16.78 -6.66
CA TRP A 147 -8.50 17.76 -7.16
C TRP A 147 -9.23 18.79 -8.04
N LYS A 148 -10.02 19.65 -7.40
CA LYS A 148 -10.81 20.67 -8.10
C LYS A 148 -10.04 21.95 -8.34
N GLU A 149 -9.30 22.42 -7.33
CA GLU A 149 -8.62 23.71 -7.34
C GLU A 149 -7.22 23.55 -6.74
N ALA A 150 -6.24 24.25 -7.32
CA ALA A 150 -4.89 24.31 -6.77
C ALA A 150 -4.82 25.38 -5.65
N PRO A 151 -4.02 25.18 -4.58
CA PRO A 151 -3.29 23.96 -4.25
C PRO A 151 -4.25 22.79 -3.92
N TYR A 152 -3.95 21.60 -4.45
CA TYR A 152 -4.83 20.41 -4.34
C TYR A 152 -5.05 19.93 -2.89
N PHE A 153 -4.23 20.43 -1.97
CA PHE A 153 -4.26 20.06 -0.56
C PHE A 153 -3.83 21.27 0.27
N GLN A 154 -4.76 22.22 0.44
CA GLN A 154 -4.46 23.52 1.05
C GLN A 154 -4.19 23.38 2.55
N VAL A 155 -3.09 23.98 3.00
CA VAL A 155 -2.80 24.15 4.42
C VAL A 155 -2.45 25.61 4.69
N ASP A 156 -2.82 26.09 5.87
CA ASP A 156 -2.47 27.43 6.31
C ASP A 156 -1.01 27.49 6.78
N VAL A 157 -0.06 27.45 5.83
CA VAL A 157 1.37 27.55 6.14
C VAL A 157 1.70 28.94 6.71
N PRO A 158 2.28 29.03 7.92
CA PRO A 158 2.73 30.30 8.48
C PRO A 158 3.70 31.02 7.53
N ARG A 159 3.61 32.36 7.46
CA ARG A 159 4.50 33.17 6.60
C ARG A 159 5.97 32.87 6.83
N GLU A 160 6.36 32.67 8.09
CA GLU A 160 7.70 32.25 8.49
C GLU A 160 8.27 31.09 7.66
N TRP A 161 7.48 30.06 7.38
CA TRP A 161 7.90 28.86 6.64
C TRP A 161 7.65 28.94 5.13
N ARG A 162 6.95 29.98 4.68
CA ARG A 162 6.88 30.37 3.27
C ARG A 162 8.07 31.22 2.86
N ASP A 163 8.53 32.07 3.76
CA ASP A 163 9.55 33.08 3.49
C ASP A 163 10.96 32.60 3.87
N ARG A 164 11.10 31.55 4.69
CA ARG A 164 12.40 30.99 5.09
C ARG A 164 12.48 29.48 4.81
N PRO A 165 13.63 29.00 4.30
CA PRO A 165 13.84 27.57 4.12
C PRO A 165 13.89 26.83 5.46
N ALA A 166 13.30 25.65 5.49
CA ALA A 166 13.41 24.72 6.60
C ALA A 166 13.72 23.30 6.10
N THR A 167 14.28 22.46 6.97
CA THR A 167 14.31 21.02 6.74
C THR A 167 13.09 20.40 7.42
N ILE A 168 12.26 19.70 6.67
CA ILE A 168 11.01 19.13 7.12
C ILE A 168 11.10 17.62 7.01
N VAL A 169 10.81 16.93 8.10
CA VAL A 169 10.69 15.49 8.14
C VAL A 169 9.24 15.08 8.39
N THR A 170 8.83 13.92 7.90
CA THR A 170 7.53 13.33 8.25
C THR A 170 7.70 11.92 8.79
N LEU A 171 6.89 11.57 9.78
CA LEU A 171 6.83 10.22 10.38
C LEU A 171 5.61 9.44 9.88
N ALA A 172 4.84 10.00 8.95
CA ALA A 172 3.65 9.34 8.45
C ALA A 172 3.97 8.36 7.31
N PRO A 173 3.18 7.27 7.15
CA PRO A 173 3.27 6.38 5.99
C PRO A 173 3.01 7.10 4.67
N LEU A 174 2.16 8.13 4.69
CA LEU A 174 1.95 9.03 3.56
C LEU A 174 2.96 10.17 3.65
N THR A 175 3.67 10.44 2.56
CA THR A 175 4.71 11.48 2.55
C THR A 175 4.16 12.90 2.59
N TYR A 176 2.88 13.08 2.25
CA TYR A 176 2.22 14.38 2.09
C TYR A 176 3.02 15.37 1.21
N SER A 177 3.73 14.87 0.19
CA SER A 177 4.61 15.68 -0.65
C SER A 177 3.89 16.79 -1.43
N LEU A 178 2.56 16.71 -1.57
CA LEU A 178 1.71 17.78 -2.13
C LEU A 178 1.73 19.07 -1.30
N LEU A 179 2.19 19.01 -0.05
CA LEU A 179 2.39 20.19 0.80
C LEU A 179 3.67 20.95 0.45
N ALA A 180 4.69 20.29 -0.10
CA ALA A 180 6.00 20.89 -0.32
C ALA A 180 5.98 22.20 -1.12
N PRO A 181 5.16 22.36 -2.19
CA PRO A 181 5.07 23.62 -2.93
C PRO A 181 4.47 24.80 -2.15
N GLN A 182 3.84 24.55 -0.99
CA GLN A 182 3.26 25.61 -0.15
C GLN A 182 4.25 26.16 0.88
N PHE A 183 5.43 25.54 1.01
CA PHE A 183 6.54 26.01 1.83
C PHE A 183 7.58 26.75 0.98
N HIS A 184 8.57 27.37 1.60
CA HIS A 184 9.66 28.04 0.89
C HIS A 184 10.32 27.09 -0.14
N PRO A 185 10.57 27.50 -1.41
CA PRO A 185 11.10 26.62 -2.47
C PRO A 185 12.45 25.94 -2.18
N GLN A 186 13.26 26.51 -1.29
CA GLN A 186 14.53 25.92 -0.85
C GLN A 186 14.38 24.98 0.36
N SER A 187 13.17 24.77 0.86
CA SER A 187 12.91 23.81 1.94
C SER A 187 13.17 22.38 1.47
N ARG A 188 13.66 21.55 2.39
CA ARG A 188 14.07 20.18 2.12
C ARG A 188 13.12 19.22 2.81
N TRP A 189 12.81 18.11 2.17
CA TRP A 189 11.83 17.15 2.67
C TRP A 189 12.40 15.74 2.72
N ALA A 190 12.13 15.01 3.80
CA ALA A 190 12.37 13.58 3.89
C ALA A 190 11.27 12.89 4.72
N SER A 191 10.94 11.65 4.37
CA SER A 191 10.15 10.79 5.25
C SER A 191 11.11 9.96 6.11
N LEU A 192 10.91 10.01 7.42
CA LEU A 192 11.60 9.16 8.38
C LEU A 192 10.80 7.90 8.72
N TYR A 193 9.56 7.75 8.24
CA TYR A 193 8.72 6.59 8.54
C TYR A 193 9.39 5.25 8.17
N ASN A 194 10.10 5.22 7.04
CA ASN A 194 10.83 4.04 6.56
C ASN A 194 12.33 4.31 6.37
N ALA A 195 12.83 5.45 6.85
CA ALA A 195 14.25 5.73 6.72
C ALA A 195 15.02 4.84 7.70
N PRO A 196 16.15 4.27 7.32
CA PRO A 196 17.02 3.66 8.32
C PRO A 196 17.60 4.75 9.24
N PRO A 197 17.73 4.48 10.55
CA PRO A 197 18.42 5.37 11.47
C PRO A 197 19.86 5.68 11.01
N PRO A 198 20.42 6.87 11.29
CA PRO A 198 21.74 7.30 10.84
C PRO A 198 22.89 6.37 11.23
N ASP A 199 22.74 5.66 12.35
CA ASP A 199 23.73 4.74 12.90
C ASP A 199 23.50 3.27 12.48
N SER A 200 22.46 3.00 11.70
CA SER A 200 22.20 1.63 11.24
C SER A 200 23.19 1.21 10.14
N ARG A 201 23.34 -0.10 9.96
CA ARG A 201 24.17 -0.68 8.88
C ARG A 201 23.44 -0.75 7.53
N ALA A 202 22.20 -0.29 7.45
CA ALA A 202 21.44 -0.32 6.20
C ALA A 202 22.10 0.58 5.14
N GLN A 203 22.03 0.17 3.88
CA GLN A 203 22.64 0.90 2.75
C GLN A 203 22.20 2.37 2.69
N ASP A 204 20.92 2.63 2.97
CA ASP A 204 20.35 3.98 2.93
C ASP A 204 20.60 4.81 4.21
N ALA A 205 21.19 4.25 5.27
CA ALA A 205 21.48 4.97 6.51
C ALA A 205 22.39 6.19 6.29
N LYS A 206 23.31 6.07 5.32
CA LYS A 206 24.16 7.18 4.88
C LYS A 206 23.33 8.35 4.33
N ARG A 207 22.27 8.08 3.56
CA ARG A 207 21.40 9.12 3.00
C ARG A 207 20.64 9.84 4.10
N THR A 208 20.08 9.10 5.07
CA THR A 208 19.43 9.69 6.25
C THR A 208 20.40 10.58 7.02
N ARG A 209 21.60 10.06 7.33
CA ARG A 209 22.65 10.79 8.06
C ARG A 209 23.07 12.07 7.34
N ASP A 210 23.37 11.98 6.05
CA ASP A 210 23.78 13.12 5.23
C ASP A 210 22.64 14.16 5.12
N PHE A 211 21.38 13.71 5.04
CA PHE A 211 20.22 14.59 4.99
C PHE A 211 20.07 15.40 6.29
N LEU A 212 20.13 14.72 7.44
CA LEU A 212 19.99 15.30 8.78
C LEU A 212 21.20 16.15 9.17
N ALA A 213 22.41 15.75 8.82
CA ALA A 213 23.62 16.54 9.08
C ALA A 213 23.54 17.92 8.41
N ARG A 214 23.03 17.98 7.16
CA ARG A 214 22.79 19.26 6.46
C ARG A 214 21.66 20.09 7.06
N ALA A 215 20.81 19.51 7.90
CA ALA A 215 19.75 20.25 8.58
C ALA A 215 20.26 21.09 9.76
N GLN A 216 21.46 20.79 10.28
CA GLN A 216 22.01 21.43 11.48
C GLN A 216 22.24 22.94 11.35
N SER A 217 22.29 23.48 10.12
CA SER A 217 22.48 24.91 9.87
C SER A 217 21.17 25.71 9.81
N GLY A 218 20.01 25.09 10.05
CA GLY A 218 18.71 25.78 9.96
C GLY A 218 17.59 25.10 10.73
N PRO A 219 16.35 25.59 10.62
CA PRO A 219 15.20 25.01 11.30
C PRO A 219 14.93 23.57 10.83
N LEU A 220 14.80 22.66 11.78
CA LEU A 220 14.39 21.28 11.55
C LEU A 220 13.00 21.07 12.15
N LEU A 221 12.05 20.65 11.32
CA LEU A 221 10.64 20.54 11.67
C LEU A 221 10.14 19.12 11.41
N VAL A 222 9.22 18.63 12.24
CA VAL A 222 8.41 17.45 11.92
C VAL A 222 7.01 17.86 11.51
N LEU A 223 6.54 17.28 10.40
CA LEU A 223 5.17 17.35 9.95
C LEU A 223 4.47 16.02 10.24
N ALA A 224 3.48 16.04 11.13
CA ALA A 224 2.67 14.88 11.50
C ALA A 224 1.18 15.17 11.31
N PRO A 225 0.37 14.25 10.74
CA PRO A 225 -1.07 14.44 10.65
C PRO A 225 -1.70 14.43 12.05
N VAL A 226 -2.72 15.25 12.26
CA VAL A 226 -3.50 15.23 13.51
C VAL A 226 -4.33 13.96 13.57
N LEU A 227 -4.21 13.23 14.69
CA LEU A 227 -4.99 12.04 14.98
C LEU A 227 -6.16 12.38 15.92
N ASP A 228 -7.32 11.76 15.69
CA ASP A 228 -8.48 11.93 16.57
C ASP A 228 -8.17 11.49 18.00
N GLY A 229 -8.60 12.28 18.99
CA GLY A 229 -8.33 12.03 20.41
C GLY A 229 -6.89 12.36 20.86
N MET A 230 -5.97 12.63 19.93
CA MET A 230 -4.58 12.98 20.23
C MET A 230 -4.28 14.48 20.15
N ALA A 231 -5.31 15.29 20.00
CA ALA A 231 -5.24 16.75 20.03
C ALA A 231 -5.87 17.30 21.32
N THR A 232 -5.22 18.30 21.94
CA THR A 232 -5.79 19.07 23.03
C THR A 232 -6.90 20.00 22.54
N ALA A 233 -7.60 20.68 23.46
CA ALA A 233 -8.58 21.70 23.11
C ALA A 233 -7.98 22.86 22.28
N ALA A 234 -6.68 23.13 22.44
CA ALA A 234 -5.93 24.11 21.65
C ALA A 234 -5.40 23.55 20.31
N SER A 235 -5.81 22.35 19.91
CA SER A 235 -5.33 21.64 18.70
C SER A 235 -3.82 21.33 18.70
N LEU A 236 -3.19 21.27 19.88
CA LEU A 236 -1.80 20.85 20.04
C LEU A 236 -1.72 19.34 20.32
N PRO A 237 -0.57 18.67 20.09
CA PRO A 237 -0.42 17.27 20.48
C PRO A 237 -0.64 17.07 21.98
N THR A 238 -1.30 15.99 22.38
CA THR A 238 -1.36 15.58 23.79
C THR A 238 0.03 15.17 24.31
N ALA A 239 0.19 15.07 25.63
CA ALA A 239 1.43 14.56 26.22
C ALA A 239 1.72 13.11 25.79
N GLU A 240 0.67 12.31 25.57
CA GLU A 240 0.80 10.95 25.03
C GLU A 240 1.33 10.97 23.60
N MET A 241 0.74 11.78 22.72
CA MET A 241 1.18 11.91 21.34
C MET A 241 2.60 12.47 21.23
N THR A 242 2.95 13.42 22.09
CA THR A 242 4.31 13.97 22.21
C THR A 242 5.32 12.87 22.52
N ARG A 243 5.04 12.01 23.53
CA ARG A 243 5.90 10.86 23.85
C ARG A 243 6.01 9.86 22.70
N ALA A 244 4.92 9.62 21.97
CA ALA A 244 4.93 8.74 20.80
C ALA A 244 5.82 9.30 19.68
N LEU A 245 5.67 10.60 19.35
CA LEU A 245 6.52 11.28 18.36
C LEU A 245 8.00 11.26 18.77
N ASP A 246 8.32 11.56 20.02
CA ASP A 246 9.69 11.49 20.53
C ASP A 246 10.27 10.08 20.47
N GLY A 247 9.46 9.04 20.73
CA GLY A 247 9.86 7.65 20.60
C GLY A 247 10.25 7.26 19.18
N GLU A 248 9.49 7.73 18.18
CA GLU A 248 9.76 7.54 16.75
C GLU A 248 10.98 8.34 16.26
N LEU A 249 11.22 9.51 16.86
CA LEU A 249 12.32 10.42 16.52
C LEU A 249 13.64 10.02 17.20
N ALA A 250 13.59 9.34 18.34
CA ALA A 250 14.76 8.98 19.13
C ALA A 250 15.85 8.20 18.35
N PRO A 251 15.53 7.22 17.47
CA PRO A 251 16.53 6.55 16.63
C PRO A 251 17.32 7.50 15.72
N TYR A 252 16.78 8.68 15.42
CA TYR A 252 17.40 9.71 14.60
C TYR A 252 18.15 10.76 15.41
N ARG A 253 18.21 10.60 16.73
CA ARG A 253 18.77 11.59 17.68
C ARG A 253 17.99 12.91 17.66
N LEU A 254 16.68 12.82 17.46
CA LEU A 254 15.77 13.95 17.38
C LEU A 254 14.71 13.85 18.48
N ALA A 255 14.19 15.00 18.91
CA ALA A 255 13.04 15.10 19.77
C ALA A 255 12.31 16.43 19.50
N LEU A 256 11.05 16.52 19.91
CA LEU A 256 10.34 17.79 20.00
C LEU A 256 11.00 18.67 21.06
N ILE A 257 11.17 19.96 20.75
CA ILE A 257 11.65 20.94 21.77
C ILE A 257 10.64 21.04 22.92
N SER A 258 9.36 21.18 22.58
CA SER A 258 8.23 21.12 23.50
C SER A 258 6.94 20.91 22.71
N SER A 259 5.87 20.49 23.38
CA SER A 259 4.52 20.43 22.77
C SER A 259 4.03 21.80 22.31
N ASP A 260 4.42 22.86 23.03
CA ASP A 260 4.02 24.24 22.75
C ASP A 260 4.79 24.85 21.57
N ALA A 261 5.90 24.21 21.16
CA ALA A 261 6.62 24.54 19.93
C ALA A 261 5.95 23.97 18.67
N CYS A 262 4.83 23.27 18.81
CA CYS A 262 4.02 22.80 17.70
C CYS A 262 3.04 23.89 17.23
N ARG A 263 2.79 23.92 15.92
CA ARG A 263 1.70 24.70 15.32
C ARG A 263 0.73 23.79 14.60
N PHE A 264 -0.56 24.04 14.78
CA PHE A 264 -1.60 23.40 14.00
C PHE A 264 -1.72 24.07 12.62
N LEU A 265 -1.66 23.26 11.58
CA LEU A 265 -1.89 23.64 10.18
C LEU A 265 -3.24 23.08 9.77
N ALA A 266 -4.27 23.92 9.74
CA ALA A 266 -5.60 23.51 9.30
C ALA A 266 -5.54 22.97 7.86
N ALA A 267 -6.17 21.82 7.63
CA ALA A 267 -6.33 21.20 6.33
C ALA A 267 -7.77 20.65 6.21
N PRO A 268 -8.77 21.52 6.01
CA PRO A 268 -10.19 21.11 6.05
C PRO A 268 -10.51 19.95 5.08
N GLN A 269 -9.77 19.86 3.96
CA GLN A 269 -9.95 18.78 2.99
C GLN A 269 -9.56 17.40 3.55
N MET A 270 -8.67 17.32 4.56
CA MET A 270 -8.37 16.05 5.23
C MET A 270 -9.57 15.45 5.95
N ALA A 271 -10.53 16.27 6.36
CA ALA A 271 -11.75 15.76 6.99
C ALA A 271 -12.59 14.94 6.00
N SER A 272 -12.51 15.25 4.70
CA SER A 272 -13.15 14.46 3.64
C SER A 272 -12.43 13.14 3.34
N MET A 273 -11.21 12.95 3.87
CA MET A 273 -10.52 11.66 3.78
C MET A 273 -11.08 10.62 4.77
N ARG A 274 -11.97 11.02 5.68
CA ARG A 274 -12.58 10.11 6.66
C ARG A 274 -13.75 9.36 6.03
N LEU A 275 -13.95 8.13 6.49
CA LEU A 275 -15.16 7.38 6.19
C LEU A 275 -16.34 8.06 6.89
N GLY A 276 -17.36 8.44 6.11
CA GLY A 276 -18.57 9.11 6.61
C GLY A 276 -18.51 10.63 6.56
N GLN A 277 -19.58 11.27 7.05
CA GLN A 277 -19.67 12.73 7.08
C GLN A 277 -18.93 13.27 8.31
N ALA A 278 -17.82 13.97 8.08
CA ALA A 278 -17.12 14.66 9.16
C ALA A 278 -18.00 15.77 9.77
N THR A 279 -18.09 15.82 11.10
CA THR A 279 -18.77 16.90 11.82
C THR A 279 -18.01 18.23 11.64
N PRO A 280 -18.65 19.39 11.86
CA PRO A 280 -17.96 20.68 11.80
C PRO A 280 -16.72 20.75 12.68
N GLU A 281 -16.79 20.15 13.88
CA GLU A 281 -15.66 20.08 14.82
C GLU A 281 -14.52 19.21 14.28
N GLN A 282 -14.84 18.04 13.71
CA GLN A 282 -13.84 17.17 13.06
C GLN A 282 -13.15 17.87 11.89
N ARG A 283 -13.90 18.68 11.11
CA ARG A 283 -13.31 19.48 10.02
C ARG A 283 -12.38 20.57 10.54
N ALA A 284 -12.74 21.24 11.63
CA ALA A 284 -11.92 22.26 12.25
C ALA A 284 -10.61 21.70 12.83
N ARG A 285 -10.62 20.43 13.27
CA ARG A 285 -9.45 19.73 13.83
C ARG A 285 -8.66 18.91 12.81
N ALA A 286 -9.10 18.86 11.56
CA ALA A 286 -8.40 18.13 10.50
C ALA A 286 -7.21 18.96 10.00
N GLY A 287 -6.01 18.41 10.07
CA GLY A 287 -4.80 19.16 9.75
C GLY A 287 -3.52 18.42 10.09
N PHE A 288 -2.46 19.20 10.23
CA PHE A 288 -1.13 18.73 10.63
C PHE A 288 -0.64 19.47 11.85
N TRP A 289 0.22 18.82 12.62
CA TRP A 289 1.16 19.50 13.48
C TRP A 289 2.47 19.73 12.74
N LEU A 290 2.97 20.96 12.82
CA LEU A 290 4.30 21.34 12.43
C LEU A 290 5.07 21.71 13.70
N CYS A 291 5.95 20.82 14.15
CA CYS A 291 6.67 20.97 15.41
C CYS A 291 8.16 21.17 15.16
N THR A 292 8.79 22.04 15.94
CA THR A 292 10.24 22.23 15.90
C THR A 292 10.96 21.08 16.60
N LEU A 293 12.01 20.59 15.96
CA LEU A 293 12.86 19.53 16.47
C LEU A 293 14.19 20.07 16.98
N GLU A 294 14.74 19.40 17.97
CA GLU A 294 16.12 19.57 18.41
C GLU A 294 16.91 18.26 18.31
N ALA A 295 18.23 18.40 18.21
CA ALA A 295 19.13 17.26 18.35
C ALA A 295 19.19 16.85 19.83
N LYS A 296 18.86 15.59 20.11
CA LYS A 296 18.89 15.04 21.46
C LYS A 296 19.98 13.99 21.56
N ALA A 297 20.84 14.10 22.57
CA ALA A 297 21.79 13.05 22.88
C ALA A 297 21.01 11.75 23.14
N VAL A 298 21.35 10.70 22.41
CA VAL A 298 20.68 9.41 22.58
C VAL A 298 21.19 8.78 23.86
N THR A 299 20.37 8.78 24.90
CA THR A 299 20.52 7.76 25.95
C THR A 299 20.03 6.47 25.33
N THR A 300 20.94 5.67 24.76
CA THR A 300 20.58 4.34 24.29
C THR A 300 20.18 3.55 25.52
N THR A 301 18.89 3.42 25.78
CA THR A 301 18.41 2.40 26.71
C THR A 301 18.98 1.09 26.18
N PRO A 302 19.78 0.36 26.97
CA PRO A 302 20.35 -0.91 26.54
C PRO A 302 19.21 -1.76 26.03
N ARG A 303 19.24 -2.01 24.72
CA ARG A 303 18.26 -2.86 24.07
C ARG A 303 18.37 -4.23 24.70
N GLU A 304 17.26 -4.81 25.08
CA GLU A 304 17.29 -6.18 25.55
C GLU A 304 17.71 -7.06 24.38
N ALA A 305 18.93 -7.61 24.45
CA ALA A 305 19.46 -8.55 23.45
C ALA A 305 18.50 -9.73 23.18
N ARG A 306 17.58 -9.97 24.12
CA ARG A 306 16.45 -10.89 24.06
C ARG A 306 15.48 -10.60 22.91
N ASP A 307 14.94 -9.39 22.79
CA ASP A 307 13.91 -9.08 21.78
C ASP A 307 14.46 -9.25 20.37
N ASP A 308 15.74 -8.96 20.21
CA ASP A 308 16.44 -9.13 18.94
C ASP A 308 16.61 -10.57 18.55
N ALA A 309 16.89 -11.41 19.53
CA ALA A 309 16.96 -12.84 19.33
C ALA A 309 15.59 -13.36 18.91
N VAL A 310 14.49 -12.84 19.46
CA VAL A 310 13.12 -13.20 19.06
C VAL A 310 12.86 -12.81 17.61
N PHE A 311 13.16 -11.58 17.21
CA PHE A 311 13.00 -11.17 15.80
C PHE A 311 13.86 -12.00 14.85
N ARG A 312 15.14 -12.25 15.18
CA ARG A 312 16.01 -13.11 14.37
C ARG A 312 15.48 -14.54 14.27
N ALA A 313 14.90 -15.08 15.35
CA ALA A 313 14.29 -16.39 15.34
C ALA A 313 13.07 -16.44 14.41
N LEU A 314 12.21 -15.42 14.41
CA LEU A 314 11.09 -15.31 13.46
C LEU A 314 11.58 -15.19 12.00
N GLU A 315 12.61 -14.37 11.78
CA GLU A 315 13.23 -14.17 10.46
C GLU A 315 13.81 -15.47 9.89
N ALA A 316 14.42 -16.29 10.74
CA ALA A 316 14.95 -17.59 10.34
C ALA A 316 13.84 -18.60 9.99
N GLN A 317 12.66 -18.52 10.63
CA GLN A 317 11.55 -19.43 10.38
C GLN A 317 10.86 -19.15 9.04
N CYS A 318 10.54 -17.89 8.75
CA CYS A 318 9.84 -17.51 7.52
C CYS A 318 10.55 -16.37 6.77
N PRO A 319 11.77 -16.59 6.22
CA PRO A 319 12.58 -15.54 5.59
C PRO A 319 11.88 -14.83 4.42
N ARG A 320 10.92 -15.51 3.79
CA ARG A 320 10.06 -14.93 2.74
C ARG A 320 9.22 -13.75 3.24
N PHE A 321 8.73 -13.83 4.46
CA PHE A 321 7.84 -12.84 5.08
C PHE A 321 8.56 -11.94 6.09
N PHE A 322 9.63 -12.44 6.68
CA PHE A 322 10.46 -11.74 7.63
C PHE A 322 11.91 -11.81 7.14
N PRO A 323 12.28 -11.04 6.09
CA PRO A 323 13.66 -11.00 5.63
C PRO A 323 14.59 -10.58 6.75
N ALA A 324 15.79 -11.16 6.77
CA ALA A 324 16.76 -10.94 7.85
C ALA A 324 17.05 -9.45 8.05
N GLY A 325 16.91 -8.97 9.30
CA GLY A 325 17.11 -7.58 9.67
C GLY A 325 15.94 -6.63 9.36
N GLY A 326 14.88 -7.10 8.72
CA GLY A 326 13.70 -6.29 8.35
C GLY A 326 14.06 -5.00 7.61
N ASP A 327 13.25 -3.94 7.80
CA ASP A 327 13.57 -2.60 7.27
C ASP A 327 14.48 -1.79 8.20
N GLY A 328 15.05 -2.42 9.23
CA GLY A 328 15.93 -1.78 10.19
C GLY A 328 15.68 -2.22 11.61
N GLN A 329 15.98 -1.31 12.55
CA GLN A 329 15.87 -1.61 13.97
C GLN A 329 14.39 -1.69 14.38
N PRO A 330 14.02 -2.59 15.32
CA PRO A 330 12.72 -2.55 15.96
C PRO A 330 12.49 -1.18 16.58
N LEU A 331 11.30 -0.67 16.36
CA LEU A 331 10.79 0.52 16.98
C LEU A 331 10.20 0.16 18.35
N ARG A 332 10.48 0.98 19.35
CA ARG A 332 9.84 0.89 20.66
C ARG A 332 8.40 1.35 20.55
N ILE A 333 7.46 0.54 21.04
CA ILE A 333 6.04 0.89 21.16
C ILE A 333 5.63 0.83 22.64
N PRO A 334 4.46 1.37 23.01
CA PRO A 334 3.91 1.12 24.35
C PRO A 334 3.90 -0.37 24.64
N HIS A 335 4.55 -0.77 25.74
CA HIS A 335 4.64 -2.14 26.23
C HIS A 335 5.37 -3.14 25.32
N GLY A 336 6.23 -2.71 24.41
CA GLY A 336 6.97 -3.66 23.58
C GLY A 336 7.84 -3.06 22.49
N TYR A 337 8.12 -3.87 21.48
CA TYR A 337 8.86 -3.52 20.28
C TYR A 337 8.14 -4.05 19.05
N VAL A 338 8.23 -3.30 17.95
CA VAL A 338 7.73 -3.71 16.65
C VAL A 338 8.84 -3.65 15.61
N ARG A 339 8.97 -4.68 14.79
CA ARG A 339 9.81 -4.63 13.58
C ARG A 339 8.91 -4.65 12.35
N SER A 340 9.13 -3.70 11.45
CA SER A 340 8.48 -3.65 10.15
C SER A 340 9.26 -4.43 9.10
N TYR A 341 8.51 -5.02 8.17
CA TYR A 341 8.99 -5.73 6.99
C TYR A 341 8.14 -5.28 5.79
N LEU A 342 8.42 -4.11 5.24
CA LEU A 342 7.63 -3.41 4.23
C LEU A 342 7.64 -4.17 2.90
N GLN A 343 8.75 -4.83 2.58
CA GLN A 343 8.84 -5.68 1.39
C GLN A 343 7.78 -6.79 1.41
N SER A 344 7.36 -7.23 2.60
CA SER A 344 6.31 -8.23 2.82
C SER A 344 5.01 -7.66 3.37
N GLU A 345 4.94 -6.35 3.60
CA GLU A 345 3.86 -5.69 4.34
C GLU A 345 3.55 -6.39 5.67
N MET A 346 4.57 -6.91 6.34
CA MET A 346 4.44 -7.57 7.64
C MET A 346 4.97 -6.68 8.77
N LYS A 347 4.44 -6.89 9.96
CA LYS A 347 5.01 -6.41 11.22
C LYS A 347 5.13 -7.57 12.19
N ALA A 348 6.18 -7.60 12.98
CA ALA A 348 6.31 -8.50 14.12
C ALA A 348 6.35 -7.67 15.40
N TYR A 349 5.68 -8.13 16.44
CA TYR A 349 5.56 -7.46 17.73
C TYR A 349 6.12 -8.38 18.81
N VAL A 350 6.88 -7.81 19.73
CA VAL A 350 7.37 -8.46 20.94
C VAL A 350 6.97 -7.57 22.11
N TYR A 351 6.02 -8.03 22.90
CA TYR A 351 5.53 -7.29 24.07
C TYR A 351 6.33 -7.64 25.34
N GLU A 352 6.32 -6.72 26.30
CA GLU A 352 7.03 -6.84 27.59
C GLU A 352 6.51 -7.99 28.46
N ASP A 353 5.23 -8.33 28.32
CA ASP A 353 4.64 -9.53 28.94
C ASP A 353 5.17 -10.84 28.33
N GLY A 354 6.03 -10.74 27.32
CA GLY A 354 6.66 -11.84 26.63
C GLY A 354 5.82 -12.41 25.50
N GLN A 355 4.70 -11.81 25.11
CA GLN A 355 3.93 -12.29 23.96
C GLN A 355 4.53 -11.83 22.63
N VAL A 356 4.50 -12.73 21.63
CA VAL A 356 5.01 -12.49 20.29
C VAL A 356 3.89 -12.61 19.29
N PHE A 357 3.74 -11.60 18.45
CA PHE A 357 2.72 -11.57 17.39
C PHE A 357 3.36 -11.22 16.05
N TYR A 358 2.68 -11.60 14.96
CA TYR A 358 2.87 -10.92 13.69
C TYR A 358 1.55 -10.36 13.19
N LYS A 359 1.62 -9.39 12.29
CA LYS A 359 0.46 -8.80 11.63
C LYS A 359 0.80 -8.53 10.18
N TYR A 360 -0.04 -9.01 9.27
CA TYR A 360 -0.08 -8.48 7.92
C TYR A 360 -0.69 -7.08 7.98
N TYR A 361 -0.06 -6.07 7.37
CA TYR A 361 -0.35 -4.65 7.57
C TYR A 361 -1.84 -4.29 7.41
N ARG A 362 -2.56 -5.03 6.56
CA ARG A 362 -3.99 -4.81 6.27
C ARG A 362 -4.94 -5.82 6.92
N ALA A 363 -4.42 -6.83 7.62
CA ALA A 363 -5.25 -7.69 8.44
C ALA A 363 -5.81 -6.91 9.62
N LEU A 364 -7.05 -7.20 10.03
CA LEU A 364 -7.67 -6.56 11.18
C LEU A 364 -6.90 -6.93 12.46
N ASN A 365 -6.69 -8.23 12.65
CA ASN A 365 -6.14 -8.81 13.87
C ASN A 365 -4.69 -9.28 13.68
N PRO A 366 -3.82 -9.09 14.69
CA PRO A 366 -2.54 -9.78 14.73
C PRO A 366 -2.75 -11.28 14.98
N VAL A 367 -1.78 -12.10 14.57
CA VAL A 367 -1.72 -13.53 14.85
C VAL A 367 -0.67 -13.76 15.93
N GLN A 368 -1.05 -14.44 17.00
CA GLN A 368 -0.12 -14.81 18.06
C GLN A 368 0.78 -15.95 17.59
N VAL A 369 2.09 -15.80 17.77
CA VAL A 369 3.08 -16.85 17.50
C VAL A 369 3.28 -17.72 18.74
N GLY A 370 3.42 -17.08 19.90
CA GLY A 370 3.69 -17.74 21.17
C GLY A 370 4.32 -16.78 22.18
N SER A 371 4.98 -17.33 23.20
CA SER A 371 5.81 -16.53 24.10
C SER A 371 7.22 -16.33 23.53
N THR A 372 7.95 -15.32 24.00
CA THR A 372 9.37 -15.09 23.69
C THR A 372 10.21 -16.30 24.04
N ALA A 373 9.92 -16.99 25.15
CA ALA A 373 10.61 -18.21 25.53
C ALA A 373 10.35 -19.35 24.53
N ASP A 374 9.11 -19.53 24.08
CA ASP A 374 8.76 -20.57 23.11
C ASP A 374 9.36 -20.32 21.74
N VAL A 375 9.39 -19.06 21.27
CA VAL A 375 10.00 -18.68 19.99
C VAL A 375 11.51 -18.92 20.03
N LEU A 376 12.18 -18.50 21.12
CA LEU A 376 13.63 -18.70 21.29
C LEU A 376 14.01 -20.17 21.48
N ALA A 377 13.15 -20.97 22.13
CA ALA A 377 13.34 -22.41 22.28
C ALA A 377 12.93 -23.21 21.02
N GLY A 378 12.42 -22.56 19.97
CA GLY A 378 11.93 -23.22 18.76
C GLY A 378 10.67 -24.08 18.95
N LYS A 379 9.96 -23.90 20.08
CA LYS A 379 8.69 -24.59 20.39
C LYS A 379 7.52 -23.93 19.67
N ALA A 380 7.54 -22.60 19.56
CA ALA A 380 6.59 -21.86 18.74
C ALA A 380 7.09 -21.77 17.30
N ARG A 381 6.26 -22.23 16.35
CA ARG A 381 6.55 -22.17 14.93
C ARG A 381 5.52 -21.30 14.22
N VAL A 382 6.00 -20.43 13.35
CA VAL A 382 5.15 -19.70 12.42
C VAL A 382 4.82 -20.65 11.27
N ASP A 383 3.53 -20.89 11.04
CA ASP A 383 3.08 -21.59 9.83
C ASP A 383 3.20 -20.66 8.63
N CYS A 384 4.38 -20.67 8.00
CA CYS A 384 4.67 -19.81 6.85
C CYS A 384 3.72 -20.07 5.66
N ALA A 385 3.13 -21.27 5.55
CA ALA A 385 2.18 -21.58 4.49
C ALA A 385 0.79 -20.98 4.79
N ALA A 386 0.45 -20.83 6.07
CA ALA A 386 -0.79 -20.20 6.50
C ALA A 386 -0.71 -18.66 6.62
N ILE A 387 0.44 -18.03 6.40
CA ILE A 387 0.52 -16.56 6.31
C ILE A 387 -0.16 -16.09 5.02
N ARG A 388 -1.47 -15.89 5.09
CA ARG A 388 -2.31 -15.34 4.03
C ARG A 388 -2.17 -13.82 4.07
N GLY A 389 -1.41 -13.24 3.14
CA GLY A 389 -1.15 -11.81 3.16
C GLY A 389 -0.56 -11.22 1.88
N ARG A 390 0.05 -12.01 1.00
CA ARG A 390 0.55 -11.48 -0.27
C ARG A 390 -0.46 -11.70 -1.41
N SER A 391 -0.82 -12.95 -1.72
CA SER A 391 -1.25 -13.19 -3.10
C SER A 391 -2.10 -14.43 -3.36
N GLY A 392 -2.68 -15.04 -2.32
CA GLY A 392 -3.60 -16.17 -2.47
C GLY A 392 -4.85 -15.80 -3.27
N LEU A 393 -5.41 -16.81 -3.93
CA LEU A 393 -6.62 -16.65 -4.73
C LEU A 393 -7.78 -16.23 -3.80
N PRO A 394 -8.73 -15.41 -4.28
CA PRO A 394 -9.84 -14.90 -3.47
C PRO A 394 -10.57 -15.98 -2.65
N TRP A 395 -10.82 -17.14 -3.25
CA TRP A 395 -11.51 -18.28 -2.61
C TRP A 395 -10.66 -19.08 -1.63
N GLU A 396 -9.35 -18.81 -1.53
CA GLU A 396 -8.47 -19.42 -0.53
C GLU A 396 -8.38 -18.55 0.74
N ARG A 397 -9.01 -17.38 0.75
CA ARG A 397 -9.01 -16.45 1.89
C ARG A 397 -10.14 -16.85 2.85
N GLU A 398 -9.79 -17.16 4.10
CA GLU A 398 -10.77 -17.20 5.18
C GLU A 398 -11.11 -15.74 5.54
N ILE A 399 -12.40 -15.40 5.53
CA ILE A 399 -12.92 -14.07 5.86
C ILE A 399 -13.13 -13.95 7.37
#